data_AF-A0A2E1W0K5-F1
#
_entry.id   AF-A0A2E1W0K5-F1
#
_cell.length_a   1.000
_cell.length_b   1.000
_cell.length_c   1.000
_cell.angle_alpha   90.00
_cell.angle_beta   90.00
_cell.angle_gamma   90.00
#
_symmetry.space_group_name_H-M   'P 1'
#
loop_
_entity.id
_entity.type
_entity.pdbx_description
1 polymer ?
#
loop_
_entity_poly.entity_id
_entity_poly.type
_entity_poly.pdbx_seq_one_letter_code
_entity_poly.pdbx_strand_id
1 'polypeptide(L)'
;MIFNVEGTDGTGVPYAYGSTAALNGSEYPMPGTGTRNGGDAVSWRLIDPNTVYGVVKKSGNVVNRVSLSVSMNGTVLTITENGTGPDGMPTHGVRAYDRQ
;
A
#
# COMPACT_ATOMS: atom_id res chain seq x y z
N MET A 1 3.87 -7.15 10.05
CA MET A 1 4.01 -7.12 8.58
C MET A 1 5.28 -6.40 8.24
N ILE A 2 6.10 -6.99 7.38
CA ILE A 2 7.25 -6.34 6.75
C ILE A 2 6.96 -6.35 5.25
N PHE A 3 7.10 -5.22 4.58
CA PHE A 3 6.97 -5.15 3.14
C PHE A 3 8.05 -4.23 2.55
N ASN A 4 8.53 -4.62 1.37
CA ASN A 4 9.43 -3.84 0.54
C ASN A 4 8.85 -3.80 -0.87
N VAL A 5 8.89 -2.64 -1.51
CA VAL A 5 8.36 -2.40 -2.84
C VAL A 5 9.41 -1.63 -3.63
N GLU A 6 9.73 -2.13 -4.81
CA GLU A 6 10.64 -1.49 -5.75
C GLU A 6 10.08 -1.60 -7.17
N GLY A 7 10.44 -0.66 -8.03
CA GLY A 7 10.04 -0.66 -9.42
C GLY A 7 10.30 0.68 -10.09
N THR A 8 9.71 0.84 -11.26
CA THR A 8 9.80 2.05 -12.08
C THR A 8 8.39 2.49 -12.43
N ASP A 9 8.10 3.79 -12.32
CA ASP A 9 6.80 4.34 -12.68
C ASP A 9 6.64 4.48 -14.22
N GLY A 10 5.46 4.92 -14.65
CA GLY A 10 5.14 5.08 -16.08
C GLY A 10 5.99 6.14 -16.79
N THR A 11 6.72 6.98 -16.05
CA THR A 11 7.62 8.02 -16.58
C THR A 11 9.09 7.59 -16.58
N GLY A 12 9.39 6.36 -16.12
CA GLY A 12 10.75 5.86 -16.02
C GLY A 12 11.45 6.22 -14.72
N VAL A 13 10.76 6.83 -13.74
CA VAL A 13 11.35 7.20 -12.45
C VAL A 13 11.32 5.99 -11.51
N PRO A 14 12.47 5.57 -10.93
CA PRO A 14 12.51 4.47 -9.99
C PRO A 14 11.89 4.86 -8.64
N TYR A 15 11.25 3.90 -7.99
CA TYR A 15 10.78 4.00 -6.62
C TYR A 15 11.26 2.81 -5.80
N ALA A 16 11.52 3.05 -4.51
CA ALA A 16 11.89 2.01 -3.56
C ALA A 16 11.45 2.45 -2.15
N TYR A 17 10.52 1.71 -1.55
CA TYR A 17 9.98 2.02 -0.23
C TYR A 17 9.53 0.77 0.53
N GLY A 18 9.39 0.89 1.84
CA GLY A 18 8.98 -0.22 2.69
C GLY A 18 8.58 0.22 4.08
N SER A 19 8.13 -0.73 4.89
CA SER A 19 7.89 -0.51 6.32
C SER A 19 7.88 -1.83 7.09
N THR A 20 8.19 -1.74 8.38
CA THR A 20 7.92 -2.77 9.38
C THR A 20 6.83 -2.26 10.30
N ALA A 21 5.63 -2.83 10.19
CA ALA A 21 4.42 -2.36 10.86
C ALA A 21 3.60 -3.52 11.42
N ALA A 22 3.00 -3.35 12.59
CA ALA A 22 2.07 -4.35 13.14
C ALA A 22 0.69 -4.26 12.45
N LEU A 23 -0.10 -5.33 12.52
CA LEU A 23 -1.48 -5.37 12.03
C LEU A 23 -2.50 -4.91 13.09
N ASN A 24 -2.15 -3.90 13.88
CA ASN A 24 -2.92 -3.41 15.03
C ASN A 24 -3.58 -2.05 14.80
N GLY A 25 -3.47 -1.49 13.59
CA GLY A 25 -3.97 -0.16 13.25
C GLY A 25 -3.11 1.00 13.71
N SER A 26 -1.98 0.75 14.40
CA SER A 26 -1.02 1.80 14.74
C SER A 26 -0.31 2.31 13.48
N GLU A 27 0.10 3.57 13.54
CA GLU A 27 0.82 4.24 12.47
C GLU A 27 2.34 4.00 12.62
N TYR A 28 2.99 3.66 11.49
CA TYR A 28 4.42 3.38 11.41
C TYR A 28 5.04 4.21 10.27
N PRO A 29 6.31 4.64 10.39
CA PRO A 29 7.02 5.29 9.29
C PRO A 29 7.07 4.42 8.04
N MET A 30 6.98 5.05 6.87
CA MET A 30 7.11 4.40 5.57
C MET A 30 8.28 5.04 4.79
N PRO A 31 9.54 4.72 5.14
CA PRO A 31 10.71 5.28 4.48
C PRO A 31 10.84 4.80 3.02
N GLY A 32 11.48 5.63 2.21
CA GLY A 32 11.79 5.33 0.81
C GLY A 32 11.59 6.52 -0.12
N THR A 33 11.72 6.25 -1.42
CA THR A 33 11.49 7.20 -2.50
C THR A 33 10.32 6.73 -3.36
N GLY A 34 9.58 7.68 -3.95
CA GLY A 34 8.39 7.37 -4.75
C GLY A 34 7.33 6.59 -3.97
N THR A 35 7.18 6.91 -2.68
CA THR A 35 6.21 6.24 -1.80
C THR A 35 4.79 6.38 -2.34
N ARG A 36 3.92 5.45 -1.96
CA ARG A 36 2.53 5.41 -2.40
C ARG A 36 1.83 6.74 -2.14
N ASN A 37 1.43 7.41 -3.22
CA ASN A 37 0.80 8.73 -3.21
C ASN A 37 1.57 9.78 -2.37
N GLY A 38 2.91 9.66 -2.28
CA GLY A 38 3.77 10.55 -1.51
C GLY A 38 3.70 10.38 0.01
N GLY A 39 3.07 9.32 0.51
CA GLY A 39 2.90 9.07 1.93
C GLY A 39 4.22 8.90 2.70
N ASP A 40 4.21 9.30 3.97
CA ASP A 40 5.32 9.17 4.92
C ASP A 40 5.03 8.20 6.06
N ALA A 41 3.77 7.78 6.21
CA ALA A 41 3.35 6.83 7.23
C ALA A 41 2.30 5.84 6.71
N VAL A 42 2.26 4.65 7.32
CA VAL A 42 1.30 3.60 7.01
C VAL A 42 0.78 2.95 8.29
N SER A 43 -0.49 2.57 8.28
CA SER A 43 -1.11 1.71 9.30
C SER A 43 -1.74 0.51 8.63
N TRP A 44 -1.71 -0.63 9.30
CA TRP A 44 -2.28 -1.88 8.80
C TRP A 44 -3.16 -2.54 9.85
N ARG A 45 -4.25 -3.15 9.41
CA ARG A 45 -5.13 -3.96 10.25
C ARG A 45 -5.61 -5.19 9.51
N LEU A 46 -5.75 -6.30 10.22
CA LEU A 46 -6.47 -7.48 9.72
C LEU A 46 -7.98 -7.18 9.80
N ILE A 47 -8.71 -7.41 8.71
CA ILE A 47 -10.17 -7.24 8.66
C ILE A 47 -10.87 -8.59 8.82
N ASP A 48 -10.31 -9.61 8.17
CA ASP A 48 -10.75 -11.00 8.21
C ASP A 48 -9.53 -11.91 7.93
N PRO A 49 -9.64 -13.25 8.00
CA PRO A 49 -8.51 -14.16 7.82
C PRO A 49 -7.76 -14.04 6.50
N ASN A 50 -8.35 -13.43 5.47
CA ASN A 50 -7.80 -13.33 4.12
C ASN A 50 -7.59 -11.87 3.66
N THR A 51 -8.00 -10.88 4.46
CA THR A 51 -7.98 -9.47 4.07
C THR A 51 -7.24 -8.60 5.07
N VAL A 52 -6.24 -7.86 4.56
CA VAL A 52 -5.53 -6.80 5.28
C VAL A 52 -5.91 -5.45 4.67
N TYR A 53 -6.23 -4.48 5.53
CA TYR A 53 -6.52 -3.11 5.12
C TYR A 53 -5.44 -2.16 5.61
N GLY A 54 -5.03 -1.24 4.74
CA GLY A 54 -4.01 -0.23 5.01
C GLY A 54 -4.49 1.18 4.76
N VAL A 55 -3.95 2.11 5.55
CA VAL A 55 -4.10 3.55 5.34
C VAL A 55 -2.72 4.16 5.25
N VAL A 56 -2.47 4.86 4.14
CA VAL A 56 -1.25 5.64 3.93
C VAL A 56 -1.57 7.10 4.17
N LYS A 57 -0.69 7.78 4.90
CA LYS A 57 -0.81 9.21 5.19
C LYS A 57 0.41 9.97 4.72
N LYS A 58 0.18 11.26 4.47
CA LYS A 58 1.19 12.29 4.27
C LYS A 58 0.96 13.39 5.28
N SER A 59 1.92 13.61 6.18
CA SER A 59 1.83 14.67 7.20
C SER A 59 0.52 14.60 7.99
N GLY A 60 0.10 13.40 8.37
CA GLY A 60 -1.14 13.12 9.10
C GLY A 60 -2.42 13.01 8.25
N ASN A 61 -2.41 13.46 7.00
CA ASN A 61 -3.57 13.41 6.09
C ASN A 61 -3.61 12.11 5.29
N VAL A 62 -4.79 11.49 5.15
CA VAL A 62 -4.94 10.26 4.37
C VAL A 62 -4.77 10.55 2.89
N VAL A 63 -3.81 9.90 2.25
CA VAL A 63 -3.55 10.03 0.80
C VAL A 63 -3.86 8.75 0.02
N ASN A 64 -3.92 7.60 0.69
CA ASN A 64 -4.30 6.35 0.05
C ASN A 64 -4.94 5.37 1.05
N ARG A 65 -5.90 4.60 0.56
CA ARG A 65 -6.50 3.44 1.24
C ARG A 65 -6.23 2.22 0.36
N VAL A 66 -5.77 1.15 0.98
CA VAL A 66 -5.40 -0.08 0.27
C VAL A 66 -6.03 -1.30 0.93
N SER A 67 -6.54 -2.22 0.12
CA SER A 67 -7.01 -3.54 0.55
C SER A 67 -6.17 -4.61 -0.13
N LEU A 68 -5.65 -5.55 0.65
CA LEU A 68 -4.94 -6.74 0.20
C LEU A 68 -5.82 -7.93 0.55
N SER A 69 -6.37 -8.60 -0.46
CA SER A 69 -7.21 -9.79 -0.29
C SER A 69 -6.53 -10.99 -0.92
N VAL A 70 -6.39 -12.07 -0.17
CA VAL A 70 -5.90 -13.36 -0.68
C VAL A 70 -7.10 -14.25 -1.00
N SER A 71 -7.10 -14.90 -2.17
CA SER A 71 -8.16 -15.85 -2.55
C SER A 71 -8.29 -16.97 -1.53
N MET A 72 -9.47 -17.59 -1.44
CA MET A 72 -9.75 -18.63 -0.43
C MET A 72 -8.78 -19.82 -0.50
N ASN A 73 -8.30 -20.16 -1.70
CA ASN A 73 -7.31 -21.21 -1.95
C ASN A 73 -5.84 -20.72 -1.84
N GLY A 74 -5.60 -19.45 -1.52
CA GLY A 74 -4.26 -18.90 -1.30
C GLY A 74 -3.41 -18.72 -2.56
N THR A 75 -4.01 -18.74 -3.75
CA THR A 75 -3.27 -18.70 -5.02
C THR A 75 -3.17 -17.31 -5.64
N VAL A 76 -4.09 -16.39 -5.31
CA VAL A 76 -4.13 -15.05 -5.89
C VAL A 76 -4.15 -13.99 -4.78
N LEU A 77 -3.28 -13.00 -4.87
CA LEU A 77 -3.34 -11.76 -4.10
C LEU A 77 -3.97 -10.67 -4.98
N THR A 78 -5.06 -10.07 -4.52
CA THR A 78 -5.64 -8.86 -5.12
C THR A 78 -5.33 -7.64 -4.25
N ILE A 79 -4.78 -6.61 -4.88
CA ILE A 79 -4.53 -5.31 -4.26
C ILE A 79 -5.47 -4.29 -4.90
N THR A 80 -6.27 -3.62 -4.08
CA THR A 80 -7.16 -2.53 -4.50
C THR A 80 -6.80 -1.25 -3.77
N GLU A 81 -6.68 -0.14 -4.50
CA GLU A 81 -6.27 1.14 -3.97
C GLU A 81 -7.21 2.26 -4.40
N ASN A 82 -7.43 3.20 -3.48
CA ASN A 82 -8.11 4.46 -3.74
C ASN A 82 -7.37 5.57 -3.01
N GLY A 83 -6.98 6.62 -3.72
CA GLY A 83 -6.24 7.71 -3.11
C GLY A 83 -6.23 9.00 -3.92
N THR A 84 -5.35 9.90 -3.51
CA THR A 84 -5.08 11.18 -4.15
C THR A 84 -3.57 11.30 -4.34
N GLY A 85 -3.14 11.57 -5.57
CA GLY A 85 -1.73 11.73 -5.92
C GLY A 85 -1.14 13.04 -5.40
N PRO A 86 0.19 13.21 -5.47
CA PRO A 86 0.85 14.46 -5.07
C PRO A 86 0.42 15.70 -5.87
N ASP A 87 -0.09 15.49 -7.09
CA ASP A 87 -0.68 16.51 -7.97
C ASP A 87 -2.13 16.88 -7.59
N GLY A 88 -2.70 16.23 -6.56
CA GLY A 88 -4.08 16.41 -6.13
C GLY A 88 -5.10 15.60 -6.94
N MET A 89 -4.67 14.84 -7.94
CA MET A 89 -5.58 14.07 -8.79
C MET A 89 -5.97 12.74 -8.11
N PRO A 90 -7.21 12.26 -8.28
CA PRO A 90 -7.62 10.98 -7.74
C PRO A 90 -6.84 9.84 -8.40
N THR A 91 -6.44 8.85 -7.62
CA THR A 91 -5.81 7.61 -8.11
C THR A 91 -6.65 6.39 -7.73
N HIS A 92 -6.73 5.44 -8.66
CA HIS A 92 -7.38 4.14 -8.45
C HIS A 92 -6.54 3.04 -9.10
N GLY A 93 -6.41 1.91 -8.42
CA GLY A 93 -5.64 0.77 -8.91
C GLY A 93 -6.21 -0.56 -8.45
N VAL A 94 -6.24 -1.53 -9.36
CA VAL A 94 -6.52 -2.93 -9.05
C VAL A 94 -5.43 -3.78 -9.70
N ARG A 95 -4.79 -4.63 -8.90
CA ARG A 95 -3.72 -5.53 -9.36
C ARG A 95 -3.97 -6.92 -8.79
N ALA A 96 -3.73 -7.93 -9.59
CA ALA A 96 -3.79 -9.32 -9.18
C ALA A 96 -2.42 -9.96 -9.41
N TYR A 97 -1.96 -10.73 -8.43
CA TYR A 97 -0.69 -11.44 -8.48
C TYR A 97 -0.96 -12.90 -8.18
N ASP A 98 -0.52 -13.78 -9.07
CA ASP A 98 -0.42 -15.20 -8.77
C ASP A 98 0.71 -15.43 -7.77
N ARG A 99 0.50 -16.42 -6.91
CA ARG A 99 1.55 -16.90 -6.01
C ARG A 99 2.74 -17.40 -6.84
N GLN A 100 3.92 -16.89 -6.52
CA GLN A 100 5.21 -17.35 -7.08
C GLN A 100 5.80 -18.51 -6.28
#